data_AF-A0AAV5GYX7-F1
#
_entry.id   AF-A0AAV5GYX7-F1
#
_cell.length_a   1.000
_cell.length_b   1.000
_cell.length_c   1.000
_cell.angle_alpha   90.00
_cell.angle_beta   90.00
_cell.angle_gamma   90.00
#
_symmetry.space_group_name_H-M   'P 1'
#
loop_
_entity.id
_entity.type
_entity.pdbx_description
1 polymer ?
#
loop_
_entity_poly.entity_id
_entity_poly.type
_entity_poly.pdbx_seq_one_letter_code
_entity_poly.pdbx_strand_id
1 'polypeptide(L)' 'MGKHAYLVMAHKSDYTLGKLMTCLDDKRNDIFIHMDAKNIDFNFDEIARSVTNAMIYEIKPRLNISWGGILRLK' A
#
# COMPACT_ATOMS: atom_id res chain seq x y z
N MET A 1 16.95 -13.17 11.21
CA MET A 1 15.94 -12.08 11.17
C MET A 1 14.61 -12.68 10.73
N GLY A 2 13.51 -12.24 11.34
CA GLY A 2 12.17 -12.79 11.14
C GLY A 2 11.43 -12.21 9.93
N LYS A 3 10.15 -12.56 9.82
CA LYS A 3 9.21 -12.01 8.83
C LYS A 3 8.62 -10.70 9.35
N HIS A 4 8.38 -9.74 8.47
CA HIS A 4 7.84 -8.42 8.78
C HIS A 4 6.56 -8.14 8.00
N ALA A 5 5.63 -7.41 8.61
CA ALA A 5 4.42 -6.93 7.96
C ALA A 5 4.44 -5.40 7.92
N TYR A 6 4.19 -4.82 6.75
CA TYR A 6 4.14 -3.38 6.54
C TYR A 6 2.74 -2.96 6.09
N LEU A 7 2.18 -1.94 6.74
CA LEU A 7 0.98 -1.25 6.27
C LEU A 7 1.39 0.06 5.59
N VAL A 8 1.17 0.14 4.28
CA VAL A 8 1.42 1.34 3.48
C VAL A 8 0.10 2.03 3.20
N MET A 9 -0.13 3.17 3.84
CA MET A 9 -1.27 4.04 3.55
C MET A 9 -0.80 5.13 2.58
N ALA A 10 -1.33 5.11 1.37
CA ALA A 10 -1.01 6.06 0.31
C ALA A 10 -2.27 6.81 -0.13
N HIS A 11 -2.08 8.05 -0.57
CA HIS A 11 -3.14 8.85 -1.20
C HIS A 11 -2.82 9.19 -2.67
N LYS A 12 -1.58 8.94 -3.10
CA LYS A 12 -1.08 9.14 -4.46
C LYS A 12 -0.40 7.88 -4.96
N SER A 13 -0.65 7.55 -6.22
CA SER A 13 0.05 6.50 -6.95
C SER A 13 1.11 7.16 -7.81
N ASP A 14 2.26 7.46 -7.22
CA ASP A 14 3.33 8.23 -7.85
C ASP A 14 4.69 7.52 -7.80
N TYR A 15 5.71 8.18 -8.34
CA TYR A 15 7.09 7.68 -8.34
C TYR A 15 7.59 7.32 -6.93
N THR A 16 7.17 8.07 -5.91
CA THR A 16 7.59 7.83 -4.52
C THR A 16 7.02 6.53 -4.00
N LEU A 17 5.74 6.26 -4.24
CA LEU A 17 5.12 4.98 -3.90
C LEU A 17 5.83 3.82 -4.61
N GLY A 18 6.11 3.96 -5.91
CA GLY A 18 6.83 2.95 -6.68
C GLY A 18 8.21 2.65 -6.08
N LYS A 19 8.97 3.67 -5.70
CA LYS A 19 10.27 3.49 -5.04
C LYS A 19 10.16 2.82 -3.68
N LEU A 20 9.15 3.18 -2.88
CA LEU A 20 8.89 2.52 -1.61
C LEU A 20 8.60 1.03 -1.80
N MET A 21 7.81 0.67 -2.81
CA MET A 21 7.52 -0.74 -3.13
C MET A 21 8.80 -1.51 -3.48
N THR A 22 9.67 -0.95 -4.32
CA THR A 22 10.96 -1.56 -4.63
C THR A 22 11.84 -1.74 -3.40
N CYS A 23 11.86 -0.78 -2.48
CA CYS A 23 12.65 -0.88 -1.24
C CYS A 23 12.10 -1.94 -0.27
N LEU A 24 10.78 -2.19 -0.30
CA LEU A 24 10.13 -3.17 0.56
C LEU A 24 10.04 -4.57 -0.09
N ASP A 25 10.41 -4.72 -1.37
CA ASP A 25 10.33 -5.97 -2.13
C ASP A 25 11.40 -6.99 -1.69
N ASP A 26 11.18 -7.62 -0.54
CA ASP A 26 11.99 -8.69 0.02
C ASP A 26 11.08 -9.85 0.44
N LYS A 27 11.53 -11.08 0.22
CA LYS A 27 10.79 -12.32 0.56
C LYS A 27 10.37 -12.46 2.04
N ARG A 28 10.96 -11.65 2.93
CA ARG A 28 10.63 -11.60 4.35
C ARG A 28 9.49 -10.64 4.67
N ASN A 29 9.00 -9.88 3.69
CA ASN A 29 8.03 -8.82 3.90
C ASN A 29 6.67 -9.21 3.33
N ASP A 30 5.63 -8.95 4.11
CA ASP A 30 4.24 -8.89 3.65
C ASP A 30 3.83 -7.41 3.63
N ILE A 31 3.37 -6.93 2.47
CA ILE A 31 3.00 -5.53 2.24
C ILE A 31 1.48 -5.45 2.10
N PHE A 32 0.84 -4.73 3.02
CA PHE A 32 -0.57 -4.38 2.93
C PHE A 32 -0.65 -2.94 2.46
N ILE A 33 -1.25 -2.71 1.30
CA ILE A 33 -1.42 -1.37 0.73
C ILE A 33 -2.88 -0.93 0.84
N HIS A 34 -3.08 0.21 1.48
CA HIS A 34 -4.34 0.94 1.44
C HIS A 34 -4.12 2.19 0.60
N MET A 35 -4.86 2.31 -0.50
CA MET A 35 -4.95 3.54 -1.26
C MET A 35 -6.22 4.29 -0.86
N ASP A 36 -6.08 5.58 -0.58
CA ASP A 36 -7.20 6.45 -0.28
C ASP A 36 -8.25 6.40 -1.41
N ALA A 37 -9.52 6.27 -1.04
CA ALA A 37 -10.63 6.17 -1.99
C ALA A 37 -10.76 7.40 -2.89
N LYS A 38 -10.20 8.55 -2.51
CA LYS A 38 -10.12 9.76 -3.33
C LYS A 38 -9.26 9.57 -4.58
N ASN A 39 -8.33 8.62 -4.58
CA ASN A 39 -7.49 8.34 -5.73
C ASN A 39 -8.21 7.40 -6.71
N ILE A 40 -8.85 7.97 -7.71
CA ILE A 40 -9.65 7.21 -8.69
C ILE A 40 -8.79 6.46 -9.71
N ASP A 41 -7.57 6.93 -9.97
CA ASP A 41 -6.67 6.39 -11.00
C ASP A 41 -5.78 5.25 -10.50
N PHE A 42 -5.90 4.88 -9.22
CA PHE A 42 -5.09 3.82 -8.64
C PHE A 42 -5.46 2.45 -9.21
N ASN A 43 -4.46 1.79 -9.79
CA ASN A 43 -4.52 0.42 -10.26
C ASN A 43 -3.61 -0.47 -9.41
N PHE A 44 -4.19 -1.32 -8.56
CA PHE A 44 -3.43 -2.23 -7.72
C PHE A 44 -2.58 -3.20 -8.54
N ASP A 45 -3.07 -3.69 -9.68
CA ASP A 45 -2.36 -4.69 -10.49
C ASP A 45 -1.06 -4.13 -11.07
N GLU A 46 -0.98 -2.82 -11.35
CA GLU A 46 0.25 -2.17 -11.80
C GLU A 46 1.33 -2.19 -10.71
N ILE A 47 0.93 -1.90 -9.47
CA ILE A 47 1.84 -1.97 -8.32
C ILE A 47 2.23 -3.41 -8.03
N ALA A 48 1.26 -4.34 -8.03
CA ALA A 48 1.52 -5.74 -7.75
C ALA A 48 2.50 -6.37 -8.76
N ARG A 49 2.43 -5.99 -10.04
CA ARG A 49 3.42 -6.43 -11.05
C ARG A 49 4.84 -5.93 -10.78
N SER A 50 5.00 -4.84 -10.05
CA SER A 50 6.32 -4.28 -9.70
C SER A 50 6.96 -4.92 -8.46
N VAL A 51 6.20 -5.71 -7.71
CA VAL A 51 6.65 -6.40 -6.48
C VAL A 51 6.79 -7.88 -6.80
N THR A 52 8.01 -8.42 -6.68
CA THR A 52 8.33 -9.76 -7.18
C THR A 52 8.72 -10.77 -6.09
N ASN A 53 9.23 -10.27 -4.97
CA ASN A 53 9.78 -11.07 -3.88
C ASN A 53 8.87 -11.05 -2.64
N ALA A 54 8.30 -9.90 -2.32
CA ALA A 54 7.37 -9.72 -1.22
C ALA A 54 5.95 -10.18 -1.60
N MET A 55 5.17 -10.58 -0.61
CA MET A 55 3.72 -10.72 -0.79
C MET A 55 3.07 -9.34 -0.68
N ILE A 56 2.16 -9.00 -1.59
CA ILE A 56 1.44 -7.73 -1.56
C ILE A 56 -0.08 -7.95 -1.59
N TYR A 57 -0.79 -7.20 -0.75
CA TYR A 57 -2.24 -7.31 -0.56
C TYR A 57 -2.89 -5.94 -0.62
N GLU A 58 -3.94 -5.82 -1.43
CA GLU A 58 -4.79 -4.64 -1.45
C GLU A 58 -5.79 -4.68 -0.27
N ILE A 59 -5.84 -3.60 0.52
CA ILE A 59 -6.86 -3.45 1.56
C ILE A 59 -8.15 -2.91 0.95
N LYS A 60 -9.23 -3.68 1.09
CA LYS A 60 -10.60 -3.29 0.72
C LYS A 60 -11.54 -3.34 1.93
N PRO A 61 -12.56 -2.46 2.00
CA PRO A 61 -12.83 -1.37 1.06
C PRO A 61 -11.81 -0.22 1.20
N ARG A 62 -11.57 0.51 0.10
CA ARG A 62 -10.80 1.77 0.17
C ARG A 62 -11.61 2.79 0.97
N LEU A 63 -10.95 3.45 1.91
CA LEU A 63 -11.58 4.45 2.78
C LEU A 63 -11.13 5.83 2.34
N ASN A 64 -12.06 6.80 2.36
CA ASN A 64 -11.75 8.20 2.16
C ASN A 64 -11.25 8.76 3.48
N ILE A 65 -9.93 8.88 3.63
CA ILE A 65 -9.32 9.30 4.89
C ILE A 65 -9.07 10.81 4.84
N SER A 66 -9.44 11.51 5.92
CA SER A 66 -9.07 12.91 6.14
C SER A 66 -8.16 13.00 7.35
N TRP A 67 -7.10 13.81 7.26
CA TRP A 67 -6.25 14.11 8.39
C TRP A 67 -7.07 14.80 9.49
N GLY A 68 -7.11 14.22 10.69
CA GLY A 68 -7.94 14.70 11.80
C GLY A 68 -9.42 14.26 11.74
N GLY A 69 -9.83 13.51 10.71
CA GLY A 69 -11.14 12.86 10.68
C GLY A 69 -11.18 11.64 11.60
N ILE A 70 -12.31 11.44 12.29
CA ILE A 70 -12.59 10.33 13.22
C ILE A 70 -12.42 8.92 12.63
N LEU A 71 -12.22 8.79 11.32
CA LEU A 71 -12.22 7.51 10.59
C LEU A 71 -10.95 6.66 10.74
N ARG A 72 -10.11 6.87 11.77
CA ARG A 72 -8.84 6.16 11.96
C ARG A 72 -8.89 5.02 12.98
N LEU A 73 -10.01 4.82 13.68
CA LEU A 73 -10.14 3.85 14.79
C LEU A 73 -11.37 2.94 14.65
N LYS A 74 -11.45 2.16 13.57
CA LYS A 74 -12.30 0.96 13.51
C LYS A 74 -11.54 -0.19 12.88
#